data_AF-A0A3P0XBF4-F1
#
_entry.id   AF-A0A3P0XBF4-F1
#
_cell.length_a   1.000
_cell.length_b   1.000
_cell.length_c   1.000
_cell.angle_alpha   90.00
_cell.angle_beta   90.00
_cell.angle_gamma   90.00
#
_symmetry.space_group_name_H-M   'P 1'
#
loop_
_entity.id
_entity.type
_entity.pdbx_description
1 polymer ?
#
loop_
_entity_poly.entity_id
_entity_poly.type
_entity_poly.pdbx_seq_one_letter_code
_entity_poly.pdbx_strand_id
1 'polypeptide(L)'
;MGSPRPAADTPRGELVPLAWLDHFCMRNFTNAAIFDDTLPRADGVIEAGFHVPAEALAEAMQAWFRRKGWLRPDECLLVTEKSREGLSRAKPTAE
;
A
#
# COMPACT_ATOMS: atom_id res chain seq x y z
N MET A 1 0.86 -22.01 28.37
CA MET A 1 1.73 -21.59 27.25
C MET A 1 0.79 -21.25 26.10
N GLY A 2 0.28 -20.04 25.97
CA GLY A 2 1.00 -18.78 25.88
C GLY A 2 1.16 -18.34 24.41
N SER A 3 0.16 -18.59 23.56
CA SER A 3 0.17 -18.07 22.19
C SER A 3 0.24 -16.54 22.25
N PRO A 4 1.16 -15.89 21.53
CA PRO A 4 1.24 -14.45 21.51
C PRO A 4 -0.07 -13.88 20.93
N ARG A 5 -0.70 -12.96 21.68
CA ARG A 5 -1.76 -12.09 21.14
C ARG A 5 -1.23 -11.42 19.87
N PRO A 6 -1.91 -11.50 18.71
CA PRO A 6 -1.62 -10.56 17.64
C PRO A 6 -1.94 -9.15 18.15
N ALA A 7 -0.95 -8.28 18.06
CA ALA A 7 -1.03 -6.89 18.48
C ALA A 7 -2.14 -6.15 17.71
N ALA A 8 -2.70 -5.17 18.40
CA ALA A 8 -3.77 -4.30 17.97
C ALA A 8 -3.56 -3.67 16.58
N ASP A 9 -4.69 -3.35 15.95
CA ASP A 9 -4.84 -2.48 14.78
C ASP A 9 -4.46 -3.10 13.43
N THR A 10 -5.22 -4.11 13.01
CA THR A 10 -5.33 -4.41 11.57
C THR A 10 -6.67 -3.84 11.11
N PRO A 11 -6.71 -2.87 10.18
CA PRO A 11 -7.99 -2.44 9.60
C PRO A 11 -8.67 -3.68 9.02
N ARG A 12 -9.98 -3.84 9.28
CA ARG A 12 -10.79 -5.01 8.86
C ARG A 12 -11.04 -5.07 7.33
N GLY A 13 -10.06 -4.67 6.53
CA GLY A 13 -10.03 -4.88 5.09
C GLY A 13 -9.35 -6.21 4.78
N GLU A 14 -9.88 -6.94 3.79
CA GLU A 14 -9.20 -8.10 3.23
C GLU A 14 -7.83 -7.67 2.68
N LEU A 15 -6.76 -8.39 3.03
CA LEU A 15 -5.45 -8.12 2.47
C LEU A 15 -5.47 -8.45 0.98
N VAL A 16 -4.97 -7.52 0.17
CA VAL A 16 -4.86 -7.74 -1.28
C VAL A 16 -3.86 -8.87 -1.53
N PRO A 17 -4.22 -9.96 -2.21
CA PRO A 17 -3.31 -11.07 -2.40
C PRO A 17 -2.08 -10.65 -3.21
N LEU A 18 -0.92 -11.22 -2.88
CA LEU A 18 0.37 -10.89 -3.49
C LEU A 18 0.32 -11.01 -5.02
N ALA A 19 -0.41 -11.99 -5.55
CA ALA A 19 -0.59 -12.18 -7.00
C ALA A 19 -1.28 -10.99 -7.69
N TRP A 20 -2.19 -10.28 -7.00
CA TRP A 20 -2.82 -9.08 -7.56
C TRP A 20 -1.85 -7.91 -7.59
N LEU A 21 -1.02 -7.78 -6.55
CA LEU A 21 0.06 -6.78 -6.47
C LEU A 21 1.14 -7.05 -7.52
N ASP A 22 1.55 -8.30 -7.69
CA ASP A 22 2.50 -8.74 -8.72
C ASP A 22 2.00 -8.40 -10.13
N HIS A 23 0.74 -8.72 -10.42
CA HIS A 23 0.15 -8.41 -11.71
C HIS A 23 -0.06 -6.89 -11.91
N PHE A 24 -0.16 -6.10 -10.84
CA PHE A 24 -0.16 -4.64 -10.93
C PHE A 24 1.25 -4.12 -11.28
N CYS A 25 2.29 -4.58 -10.58
CA CYS A 25 3.67 -4.13 -10.75
C CYS A 25 4.24 -4.54 -12.12
N MET A 26 3.99 -5.77 -12.59
CA MET A 26 4.55 -6.26 -13.87
C MET A 26 3.93 -5.64 -15.14
N ARG A 27 2.72 -5.06 -15.06
CA ARG A 27 1.96 -4.66 -16.26
C ARG A 27 2.17 -3.23 -16.74
N ASN A 28 3.13 -2.47 -16.17
CA ASN A 28 3.44 -1.08 -16.56
C ASN A 28 2.14 -0.23 -16.67
N PHE A 29 1.28 -0.34 -15.64
CA PHE A 29 -0.13 0.04 -15.76
C PHE A 29 -0.36 1.55 -15.93
N THR A 30 0.46 2.38 -15.31
CA THR A 30 0.26 3.84 -15.28
C THR A 30 0.95 4.57 -16.44
N ASN A 31 1.71 3.86 -17.30
CA ASN A 31 2.60 4.44 -18.31
C ASN A 31 3.55 5.51 -17.73
N ALA A 32 3.69 5.51 -16.40
CA ALA A 32 4.46 6.45 -15.63
C ALA A 32 5.54 5.64 -14.92
N ALA A 33 6.76 5.77 -15.42
CA ALA A 33 7.94 5.04 -14.95
C ALA A 33 8.19 5.19 -13.44
N ILE A 34 7.60 6.21 -12.80
CA ILE A 34 7.70 6.39 -11.34
C ILE A 34 7.16 5.18 -10.59
N PHE A 35 6.11 4.53 -11.10
CA PHE A 35 5.48 3.38 -10.44
C PHE A 35 6.19 2.06 -10.78
N ASP A 36 7.20 2.06 -11.65
CA ASP A 36 8.06 0.90 -11.90
C ASP A 36 8.93 0.58 -10.67
N ASP A 37 9.23 1.60 -9.86
CA ASP A 37 9.90 1.45 -8.57
C ASP A 37 8.95 0.95 -7.46
N THR A 38 7.88 0.23 -7.83
CA THR A 38 7.00 -0.44 -6.87
C THR A 38 7.18 -1.96 -6.94
N LEU A 39 7.43 -2.57 -5.79
CA LEU A 39 7.72 -3.99 -5.67
C LEU A 39 6.74 -4.65 -4.68
N PRO A 40 6.08 -5.76 -5.07
CA PRO A 40 5.19 -6.48 -4.19
C PRO A 40 6.03 -7.26 -3.16
N ARG A 41 5.79 -7.04 -1.87
CA ARG A 41 6.59 -7.65 -0.79
C ARG A 41 5.88 -8.79 -0.09
N ALA A 42 4.59 -8.61 0.18
CA ALA A 42 3.71 -9.59 0.81
C ALA A 42 2.24 -9.27 0.48
N ASP A 43 1.31 -10.12 0.91
CA ASP A 43 -0.12 -9.84 0.80
C ASP A 43 -0.48 -8.51 1.47
N GLY A 44 -1.05 -7.58 0.70
CA GLY A 44 -1.39 -6.22 1.12
C GLY A 44 -0.20 -5.29 1.35
N VAL A 45 1.03 -5.70 1.01
CA VAL A 45 2.24 -4.92 1.26
C VAL A 45 3.04 -4.73 -0.03
N ILE A 46 3.25 -3.47 -0.38
CA ILE A 46 4.07 -3.04 -1.51
C ILE A 46 5.18 -2.14 -0.98
N GLU A 47 6.38 -2.33 -1.49
CA GLU A 47 7.50 -1.40 -1.33
C GLU A 47 7.43 -0.41 -2.49
N ALA A 48 7.31 0.88 -2.18
CA ALA A 48 7.26 1.93 -3.18
C ALA A 48 8.53 2.79 -3.07
N GLY A 49 9.11 3.13 -4.21
CA GLY A 49 10.25 4.02 -4.31
C GLY A 49 10.00 5.39 -3.70
N PHE A 50 11.08 6.07 -3.32
CA PHE A 50 11.01 7.43 -2.73
C PHE A 50 10.31 8.47 -3.61
N HIS A 51 10.19 8.21 -4.91
CA HIS A 51 9.55 9.09 -5.88
C HIS A 51 8.08 8.74 -6.15
N VAL A 52 7.54 7.69 -5.51
CA VAL A 52 6.18 7.23 -5.72
C VAL A 52 5.25 7.95 -4.74
N PRO A 53 4.36 8.83 -5.21
CA PRO A 53 3.36 9.45 -4.34
C PRO A 53 2.28 8.42 -4.00
N ALA A 54 2.09 8.14 -2.71
CA ALA A 54 1.15 7.11 -2.27
C ALA A 54 -0.31 7.42 -2.58
N GLU A 55 -0.71 8.69 -2.60
CA GLU A 55 -2.06 9.09 -3.02
C GLU A 55 -2.31 8.69 -4.49
N ALA A 56 -1.38 9.01 -5.39
CA ALA A 56 -1.50 8.66 -6.80
C ALA A 56 -1.43 7.13 -7.01
N LEU A 57 -0.60 6.44 -6.21
CA LEU A 57 -0.55 4.98 -6.20
C LEU A 57 -1.89 4.38 -5.79
N ALA A 58 -2.53 4.92 -4.75
CA ALA A 58 -3.84 4.48 -4.27
C ALA A 58 -4.91 4.62 -5.35
N GLU A 59 -5.01 5.80 -5.98
CA GLU A 59 -5.97 6.06 -7.05
C GLU A 59 -5.74 5.14 -8.25
N ALA A 60 -4.48 4.98 -8.68
CA ALA A 60 -4.12 4.11 -9.79
C ALA A 60 -4.47 2.64 -9.50
N MET A 61 -4.08 2.12 -8.33
CA MET A 61 -4.38 0.74 -7.93
C MET A 61 -5.90 0.51 -7.84
N GLN A 62 -6.66 1.46 -7.28
CA GLN A 62 -8.11 1.35 -7.17
C GLN A 62 -8.77 1.32 -8.55
N ALA A 63 -8.36 2.21 -9.47
CA ALA A 63 -8.85 2.22 -10.84
C ALA A 63 -8.54 0.90 -11.58
N TRP A 64 -7.35 0.33 -11.35
CA TRP A 64 -6.96 -0.97 -11.92
C TRP A 64 -7.81 -2.13 -11.40
N PHE A 65 -7.97 -2.23 -10.08
CA PHE A 65 -8.75 -3.33 -9.48
C PHE A 65 -10.21 -3.26 -9.89
N ARG A 66 -10.78 -2.05 -10.03
CA ARG A 66 -12.11 -1.84 -10.62
C ARG A 66 -12.15 -2.27 -12.09
N ARG A 67 -11.16 -1.91 -12.91
CA ARG A 67 -11.08 -2.33 -14.32
C ARG A 67 -10.93 -3.85 -14.46
N LYS A 68 -10.22 -4.50 -13.55
CA LYS A 68 -10.06 -5.97 -13.52
C LYS A 68 -11.26 -6.72 -12.94
N GLY A 69 -12.19 -6.01 -12.29
CA GLY A 69 -13.33 -6.61 -11.59
C GLY A 69 -12.94 -7.33 -10.29
N TRP A 70 -11.79 -6.99 -9.72
CA TRP A 70 -11.28 -7.52 -8.45
C TRP A 70 -11.86 -6.77 -7.25
N LEU A 71 -12.15 -5.49 -7.43
CA LEU A 71 -12.81 -4.66 -6.42
C LEU A 71 -14.29 -4.53 -6.77
N ARG A 72 -15.17 -4.87 -5.82
CA ARG A 72 -16.62 -4.64 -5.96
C ARG A 72 -16.91 -3.14 -5.97
N PRO A 73 -18.06 -2.71 -6.52
CA PRO A 73 -18.44 -1.29 -6.52
C PRO A 73 -18.56 -0.68 -5.11
N ASP A 74 -18.85 -1.49 -4.10
CA ASP A 74 -18.97 -1.07 -2.69
C ASP A 74 -17.62 -1.12 -1.93
N GLU A 75 -16.57 -1.66 -2.56
CA GLU A 75 -15.26 -1.78 -1.94
C GLU A 75 -14.35 -0.62 -2.33
N CYS A 76 -13.57 -0.14 -1.35
CA CYS A 76 -12.56 0.89 -1.52
C CYS A 76 -11.19 0.32 -1.18
N LEU A 77 -10.21 0.66 -2.02
CA LEU A 77 -8.82 0.33 -1.74
C LEU A 77 -8.26 1.41 -0.82
N LEU A 78 -7.76 0.99 0.34
CA LEU A 78 -7.02 1.86 1.25
C LEU A 78 -5.54 1.56 1.11
N VAL A 79 -4.77 2.53 0.61
CA VAL A 79 -3.31 2.47 0.65
C VAL A 79 -2.86 3.37 1.79
N THR A 80 -2.07 2.83 2.71
CA THR A 80 -1.48 3.59 3.80
C THR A 80 0.03 3.50 3.67
N GLU A 81 0.70 4.65 3.71
CA GLU A 81 2.13 4.68 3.87
C GLU A 81 2.45 4.33 5.31
N LYS A 82 3.12 3.19 5.52
CA LYS A 82 3.86 3.00 6.76
C LYS A 82 5.08 3.90 6.70
N SER A 83 4.90 5.15 7.10
CA SER A 83 6.02 6.03 7.43
C SER A 83 6.94 5.23 8.33
N ARG A 84 8.22 5.13 7.98
CA ARG A 84 9.23 4.48 8.83
C ARG A 84 9.32 5.33 10.09
N GLU A 85 8.44 5.04 11.06
CA GLU A 85 8.43 5.72 12.34
C GLU A 85 9.74 5.38 13.03
N GLY A 86 10.67 6.33 12.98
CA GLY A 86 12.06 6.12 13.33
C GLY A 86 12.96 7.32 13.10
N LEU A 87 12.56 8.33 12.30
CA LEU A 87 13.34 9.55 12.16
C LEU A 87 12.49 10.82 12.25
N SER A 88 11.81 11.02 13.38
CA SER A 88 11.68 12.34 14.04
C SER A 88 10.73 12.25 15.21
N ARG A 89 11.26 11.75 16.34
CA ARG A 89 10.67 12.06 17.63
C ARG A 89 11.60 13.02 18.38
N ALA A 90 11.15 14.28 18.46
CA ALA A 90 11.51 15.34 19.41
C ALA A 90 12.77 16.18 19.10
N LYS A 91 12.78 17.51 19.30
CA LYS A 91 12.04 18.31 20.30
C LYS A 91 11.52 19.68 19.79
N PRO A 92 10.42 20.19 20.37
CA PRO A 92 9.93 21.58 20.28
C PRO A 92 10.66 22.51 21.29
N THR A 93 10.57 23.84 21.08
CA THR A 93 10.75 25.02 21.99
C THR A 93 11.29 26.18 21.14
N ALA A 94 10.44 27.08 20.65
CA ALA A 94 10.05 28.37 21.25
C ALA A 94 11.21 29.39 21.29
N GLU A 95 11.04 30.48 20.55
CA GLU A 95 11.70 31.79 20.79
C GLU A 95 10.60 32.86 20.83
#